data_AF-A0A3C1FIJ6-F1
#
_entry.id   AF-A0A3C1FIJ6-F1
#
_cell.length_a   1.000
_cell.length_b   1.000
_cell.length_c   1.000
_cell.angle_alpha   90.00
_cell.angle_beta   90.00
_cell.angle_gamma   90.00
#
_symmetry.space_group_name_H-M   'P 1'
#
loop_
_entity.id
_entity.type
_entity.pdbx_description
1 polymer ?
#
loop_
_entity_poly.entity_id
_entity_poly.type
_entity_poly.pdbx_seq_one_letter_code
_entity_poly.pdbx_strand_id
1 'polypeptide(L)'
;DVIRLGAAISLTGKYSTNGMNTRDGYMLAAERVNAAGGVTVGDKTYRLEVVFYDDESTPARAAQLAERLIRQDGVQFLLGPYSSGLTKAMAPVTEKYAVPMVEGNGASISLFDKGYRYLFAVLSTSDQYL
;
A
#
# COMPACT_ATOMS: atom_id res chain seq x y z
N ASP A 1 -0.08 -21.68 -0.46
CA ASP A 1 0.51 -20.68 -1.36
C ASP A 1 0.74 -19.35 -0.64
N VAL A 2 1.38 -18.38 -1.29
CA VAL A 2 1.69 -17.06 -0.72
C VAL A 2 1.13 -15.97 -1.61
N ILE A 3 0.43 -15.01 -1.00
CA ILE A 3 0.08 -13.73 -1.63
C ILE A 3 1.12 -12.71 -1.17
N ARG A 4 1.89 -12.17 -2.12
CA ARG A 4 2.83 -11.08 -1.86
C ARG A 4 2.15 -9.74 -2.06
N LEU A 5 2.25 -8.90 -1.03
CA LEU A 5 1.78 -7.52 -1.00
C LEU A 5 3.00 -6.61 -1.08
N GLY A 6 3.01 -5.62 -1.97
CA GLY A 6 4.10 -4.64 -2.03
C GLY A 6 3.78 -3.38 -1.23
N ALA A 7 4.78 -2.79 -0.58
CA ALA A 7 4.64 -1.54 0.16
C ALA A 7 5.88 -0.66 -0.01
N ALA A 8 5.71 0.51 -0.62
CA ALA A 8 6.71 1.58 -0.58
C ALA A 8 6.39 2.45 0.63
N ILE A 9 7.28 2.47 1.63
CA ILE A 9 7.02 3.08 2.94
C ILE A 9 8.21 3.95 3.34
N SER A 10 7.94 5.09 3.96
CA SER A 10 8.99 5.97 4.48
C SER A 10 9.69 5.34 5.68
N LEU A 11 10.76 4.59 5.46
CA LEU A 11 11.63 4.07 6.52
C LEU A 11 12.69 5.11 6.89
N THR A 12 13.05 5.97 5.94
CA THR A 12 13.86 7.17 6.15
C THR A 12 13.14 8.44 5.67
N GLY A 13 13.76 9.59 5.89
CA GLY A 13 13.23 10.91 5.51
C GLY A 13 12.24 11.49 6.54
N LYS A 14 11.55 12.56 6.13
CA LYS A 14 10.69 13.38 7.00
C LYS A 14 9.49 12.64 7.60
N TYR A 15 9.05 11.54 6.99
CA TYR A 15 7.91 10.75 7.44
C TYR A 15 8.33 9.43 8.09
N SER A 16 9.62 9.25 8.43
CA SER A 16 10.17 8.00 8.95
C SER A 16 9.41 7.44 10.16
N THR A 17 9.02 8.27 11.13
CA THR A 17 8.21 7.83 12.28
C THR A 17 6.87 7.24 11.84
N ASN A 18 6.14 7.94 10.96
CA ASN A 18 4.83 7.51 10.49
C ASN A 18 4.94 6.28 9.58
N GLY A 19 5.96 6.21 8.74
CA GLY A 19 6.22 5.04 7.89
C GLY A 19 6.63 3.82 8.71
N MET A 20 7.44 3.95 9.76
CA MET A 20 7.73 2.85 10.69
C MET A 20 6.45 2.31 11.35
N ASN A 21 5.59 3.21 11.86
CA ASN A 21 4.29 2.81 12.42
C ASN A 21 3.41 2.09 11.38
N THR A 22 3.42 2.57 10.12
CA THR A 22 2.69 1.95 9.02
C THR A 22 3.21 0.55 8.70
N ARG A 23 4.54 0.39 8.57
CA ARG A 23 5.20 -0.90 8.36
C ARG A 23 4.83 -1.88 9.47
N ASP A 24 4.93 -1.45 10.73
CA ASP A 24 4.66 -2.30 11.89
C ASP A 24 3.19 -2.72 11.94
N GLY A 25 2.27 -1.83 11.57
CA GLY A 25 0.85 -2.15 11.41
C GLY A 25 0.60 -3.21 10.33
N TYR A 26 1.22 -3.07 9.15
CA TYR A 26 1.10 -4.06 8.08
C TYR A 26 1.72 -5.41 8.46
N MET A 27 2.87 -5.40 9.11
CA MET A 27 3.53 -6.62 9.59
C MET A 27 2.67 -7.34 10.63
N LEU A 28 2.17 -6.61 11.63
CA LEU A 28 1.27 -7.16 12.66
C LEU A 28 -0.01 -7.75 12.05
N ALA A 29 -0.60 -7.07 11.06
CA ALA A 29 -1.79 -7.57 10.37
C ALA A 29 -1.50 -8.87 9.62
N ALA A 30 -0.42 -8.93 8.84
CA ALA A 30 -0.01 -10.13 8.12
C ALA A 30 0.27 -11.30 9.08
N GLU A 31 0.97 -11.04 10.19
CA GLU A 31 1.24 -12.03 11.24
C GLU A 31 -0.06 -12.58 11.83
N ARG A 32 -1.00 -11.71 12.21
CA ARG A 32 -2.28 -12.12 12.79
C ARG A 32 -3.11 -12.95 11.82
N VAL A 33 -3.21 -12.52 10.56
CA VAL A 33 -3.93 -13.28 9.52
C VAL A 33 -3.29 -14.65 9.32
N ASN A 34 -1.96 -14.70 9.23
CA ASN A 34 -1.22 -15.95 9.08
C ASN A 34 -1.37 -16.88 10.28
N ALA A 35 -1.37 -16.35 11.51
CA ALA A 35 -1.59 -17.09 12.74
C ALA A 35 -3.03 -17.65 12.82
N ALA A 36 -4.01 -16.93 12.27
CA ALA A 36 -5.40 -17.36 12.17
C ALA A 36 -5.66 -18.39 11.05
N GLY A 37 -4.61 -18.85 10.35
CA GLY A 37 -4.70 -19.87 9.30
C GLY A 37 -4.50 -19.34 7.88
N GLY A 38 -4.36 -18.02 7.70
CA GLY A 38 -4.20 -17.38 6.39
C GLY A 38 -5.54 -16.93 5.79
N VAL A 39 -5.51 -16.63 4.49
CA VAL A 39 -6.69 -16.20 3.71
C VAL A 39 -7.14 -17.34 2.81
N THR A 40 -8.40 -17.76 2.92
CA THR A 40 -8.99 -18.76 2.03
C THR A 40 -9.73 -18.09 0.88
N VAL A 41 -9.38 -18.47 -0.36
CA VAL A 41 -10.02 -18.01 -1.59
C VAL A 41 -10.36 -19.24 -2.43
N GLY A 42 -11.66 -19.53 -2.56
CA GLY A 42 -12.11 -20.83 -3.08
C GLY A 42 -11.57 -21.97 -2.21
N ASP A 43 -10.98 -22.98 -2.84
CA ASP A 43 -10.45 -24.17 -2.16
C ASP A 43 -8.98 -24.01 -1.72
N LYS A 44 -8.40 -22.82 -1.85
CA LYS A 44 -6.98 -22.57 -1.57
C LYS A 44 -6.80 -21.63 -0.39
N THR A 45 -5.82 -21.94 0.44
CA THR A 45 -5.40 -21.10 1.57
C THR A 45 -4.02 -20.50 1.30
N TYR A 46 -3.93 -19.20 1.54
CA TYR A 46 -2.76 -18.37 1.26
C TYR A 46 -2.22 -17.75 2.54
N ARG A 47 -0.89 -17.74 2.68
CA ARG A 47 -0.20 -16.88 3.65
C ARG A 47 0.06 -15.52 3.02
N LEU A 48 0.08 -14.48 3.84
CA LEU A 48 0.43 -13.12 3.45
C LEU A 48 1.91 -12.88 3.70
N GLU A 49 2.58 -12.29 2.72
CA GLU A 49 3.96 -11.79 2.82
C GLU A 49 3.96 -10.33 2.33
N VAL A 50 4.66 -9.45 3.05
CA VAL A 50 4.76 -8.03 2.65
C VAL A 50 6.19 -7.72 2.24
N VAL A 51 6.37 -7.21 1.02
CA VAL A 51 7.65 -6.75 0.48
C VAL A 51 7.73 -5.24 0.68
N PHE A 52 8.69 -4.81 1.49
CA PHE A 52 8.89 -3.40 1.81
C PHE A 52 10.07 -2.78 1.05
N TYR A 53 9.90 -1.55 0.58
CA TYR A 53 10.99 -0.68 0.18
C TYR A 53 10.88 0.69 0.84
N ASP A 54 12.03 1.31 1.08
CA ASP A 54 12.10 2.67 1.60
C ASP A 54 11.85 3.70 0.50
N ASP A 55 10.76 4.47 0.63
CA ASP A 55 10.43 5.56 -0.30
C ASP A 55 11.13 6.89 0.02
N GLU A 56 11.92 6.93 1.10
CA GLU A 56 12.71 8.08 1.54
C GLU A 56 11.86 9.35 1.77
N SER A 57 10.55 9.18 1.98
CA SER A 57 9.54 10.24 2.07
C SER A 57 9.40 11.10 0.81
N THR A 58 9.75 10.58 -0.37
CA THR A 58 9.68 11.33 -1.64
C THR A 58 8.65 10.76 -2.63
N PRO A 59 7.81 11.61 -3.25
CA PRO A 59 6.82 11.14 -4.22
C PRO A 59 7.42 10.43 -5.44
N ALA A 60 8.55 10.93 -5.96
CA ALA A 60 9.21 10.35 -7.12
C ALA A 60 9.72 8.93 -6.83
N ARG A 61 10.32 8.74 -5.64
CA ARG A 61 10.80 7.42 -5.22
C ARG A 61 9.64 6.46 -4.97
N ALA A 62 8.57 6.90 -4.32
CA ALA A 62 7.38 6.09 -4.09
C ALA A 62 6.79 5.56 -5.42
N ALA A 63 6.65 6.42 -6.44
CA ALA A 63 6.17 6.01 -7.76
C ALA A 63 7.11 5.00 -8.45
N GLN A 64 8.44 5.23 -8.39
CA GLN A 64 9.43 4.30 -8.93
C GLN A 64 9.35 2.92 -8.26
N LEU A 65 9.20 2.90 -6.93
CA LEU A 65 9.11 1.67 -6.16
C LEU A 65 7.80 0.92 -6.40
N ALA A 66 6.68 1.62 -6.59
CA ALA A 66 5.44 0.99 -7.02
C ALA A 66 5.62 0.25 -8.35
N GLU A 67 6.28 0.88 -9.33
CA GLU A 67 6.52 0.23 -10.63
C GLU A 67 7.48 -0.96 -10.49
N ARG A 68 8.53 -0.84 -9.66
CA ARG A 68 9.44 -1.96 -9.36
C ARG A 68 8.70 -3.13 -8.71
N LEU A 69 7.93 -2.88 -7.66
CA LEU A 69 7.16 -3.90 -6.95
C LEU A 69 6.26 -4.68 -7.93
N ILE A 70 5.58 -3.97 -8.82
CA ILE A 70 4.69 -4.58 -9.80
C ILE A 70 5.49 -5.36 -10.86
N ARG A 71 6.50 -4.74 -11.48
CA ARG A 71 7.14 -5.28 -12.69
C ARG A 71 8.29 -6.24 -12.44
N GLN A 72 9.03 -6.03 -11.35
CA GLN A 72 10.21 -6.82 -11.01
C GLN A 72 9.87 -7.84 -9.93
N ASP A 73 9.22 -7.41 -8.85
CA ASP A 73 8.87 -8.31 -7.75
C ASP A 73 7.57 -9.09 -8.02
N GLY A 74 6.81 -8.70 -9.05
CA GLY A 74 5.63 -9.40 -9.53
C GLY A 74 4.46 -9.37 -8.55
N VAL A 75 4.39 -8.37 -7.67
CA VAL A 75 3.28 -8.26 -6.72
C VAL A 75 1.99 -7.91 -7.44
N GLN A 76 0.89 -8.53 -7.03
CA GLN A 76 -0.44 -8.32 -7.63
C GLN A 76 -1.30 -7.35 -6.82
N PHE A 77 -0.84 -6.92 -5.65
CA PHE A 77 -1.52 -6.00 -4.76
C PHE A 77 -0.51 -5.11 -4.06
N LEU A 78 -0.89 -3.84 -3.86
CA LEU A 78 -0.09 -2.86 -3.14
C LEU A 78 -0.81 -2.38 -1.87
N LEU A 79 -0.02 -2.11 -0.84
CA LEU A 79 -0.43 -1.41 0.37
C LEU A 79 0.07 0.04 0.28
N GLY A 80 -0.79 0.98 0.68
CA GLY A 80 -0.54 2.40 0.54
C GLY A 80 0.61 2.92 1.42
N PRO A 81 1.34 3.95 0.96
CA PRO A 81 2.40 4.63 1.70
C PRO A 81 1.86 5.48 2.86
N TYR A 82 2.73 6.20 3.56
CA TYR A 82 2.29 7.33 4.38
C TYR A 82 2.21 8.63 3.57
N SER A 83 1.06 9.28 3.75
CA SER A 83 0.58 10.58 3.26
C SER A 83 -0.03 10.61 1.86
N SER A 84 -1.04 11.47 1.71
CA SER A 84 -1.76 11.69 0.46
C SER A 84 -0.85 12.06 -0.71
N GLY A 85 0.25 12.77 -0.45
CA GLY A 85 1.19 13.18 -1.52
C GLY A 85 1.92 11.98 -2.15
N LEU A 86 2.30 11.00 -1.33
CA LEU A 86 2.96 9.79 -1.79
C LEU A 86 1.94 8.86 -2.45
N THR A 87 0.75 8.71 -1.87
CA THR A 87 -0.36 7.95 -2.47
C THR A 87 -0.70 8.48 -3.87
N LYS A 88 -0.81 9.81 -4.02
CA LYS A 88 -1.10 10.46 -5.30
C LYS A 88 -0.03 10.20 -6.36
N ALA A 89 1.21 10.02 -5.96
CA ALA A 89 2.31 9.69 -6.88
C ALA A 89 2.31 8.21 -7.30
N MET A 90 1.88 7.31 -6.42
CA MET A 90 1.75 5.88 -6.74
C MET A 90 0.50 5.55 -7.56
N ALA A 91 -0.62 6.27 -7.36
CA ALA A 91 -1.91 5.98 -7.98
C ALA A 91 -1.91 5.90 -9.52
N PRO A 92 -1.19 6.76 -10.27
CA PRO A 92 -1.10 6.63 -11.73
C PRO A 92 -0.41 5.32 -12.17
N VAL A 93 0.54 4.83 -11.36
CA VAL A 93 1.29 3.60 -11.64
C VAL A 93 0.39 2.38 -11.41
N THR A 94 -0.35 2.36 -10.30
CA THR A 94 -1.31 1.29 -9.99
C THR A 94 -2.43 1.22 -11.02
N GLU A 95 -2.96 2.38 -11.46
CA GLU A 95 -3.96 2.44 -12.52
C GLU A 95 -3.42 1.92 -13.85
N LYS A 96 -2.23 2.36 -14.26
CA LYS A 96 -1.59 1.94 -15.52
C LYS A 96 -1.44 0.42 -15.61
N TYR A 97 -1.07 -0.22 -14.50
CA TYR A 97 -0.82 -1.66 -14.47
C TYR A 97 -2.01 -2.48 -13.96
N ALA A 98 -3.16 -1.85 -13.71
CA ALA A 98 -4.34 -2.52 -13.18
C ALA A 98 -4.09 -3.31 -11.88
N VAL A 99 -3.21 -2.79 -11.02
CA VAL A 99 -2.85 -3.40 -9.74
C VAL A 99 -3.55 -2.65 -8.61
N PRO A 100 -4.45 -3.29 -7.84
CA PRO A 100 -5.12 -2.63 -6.73
C PRO A 100 -4.13 -2.13 -5.66
N MET A 101 -4.35 -0.91 -5.19
CA MET A 101 -3.69 -0.35 -4.00
C MET A 101 -4.73 0.02 -2.96
N VAL A 102 -4.57 -0.51 -1.74
CA VAL A 102 -5.38 -0.14 -0.58
C VAL A 102 -4.61 0.88 0.26
N GLU A 103 -5.10 2.11 0.28
CA GLU A 103 -4.56 3.23 1.03
C GLU A 103 -5.22 3.34 2.42
N GLY A 104 -4.38 3.45 3.45
CA GLY A 104 -4.83 3.53 4.85
C GLY A 104 -4.30 4.74 5.62
N ASN A 105 -3.47 5.59 5.00
CA ASN A 105 -2.77 6.70 5.67
C ASN A 105 -2.76 8.00 4.82
N GLY A 106 -3.44 8.02 3.69
CA GLY A 106 -3.71 9.19 2.85
C GLY A 106 -5.13 9.73 3.06
N ALA A 107 -5.24 10.92 3.66
CA ALA A 107 -6.50 11.51 4.10
C ALA A 107 -7.23 12.36 3.05
N SER A 108 -6.56 12.76 1.96
CA SER A 108 -7.12 13.76 1.04
C SER A 108 -8.13 13.15 0.09
N ILE A 109 -9.34 13.73 0.03
CA ILE A 109 -10.39 13.34 -0.93
C ILE A 109 -9.92 13.44 -2.37
N SER A 110 -9.04 14.41 -2.66
CA SER A 110 -8.50 14.64 -4.01
C SER A 110 -7.75 13.45 -4.62
N LEU A 111 -7.46 12.43 -3.82
CA LEU A 111 -6.98 11.14 -4.30
C LEU A 111 -7.98 10.44 -5.25
N PHE A 112 -9.27 10.69 -5.10
CA PHE A 112 -10.35 10.00 -5.82
C PHE A 112 -10.95 10.82 -6.98
N ASP A 113 -10.54 12.08 -7.14
CA ASP A 113 -11.06 12.98 -8.19
C ASP A 113 -10.64 12.58 -9.61
N LYS A 114 -9.66 11.68 -9.75
CA LYS A 114 -9.08 11.29 -11.04
C LYS A 114 -9.82 10.14 -11.73
N GLY A 115 -10.81 9.53 -11.07
CA GLY A 115 -11.54 8.38 -11.62
C GLY A 115 -10.73 7.09 -11.67
N TYR A 116 -9.69 6.97 -10.84
CA TYR A 116 -8.89 5.74 -10.73
C TYR A 116 -9.73 4.58 -10.19
N ARG A 117 -9.61 3.42 -10.84
CA ARG A 117 -10.36 2.20 -10.51
C ARG A 117 -9.56 1.26 -9.61
N TYR A 118 -8.25 1.47 -9.52
CA TYR A 118 -7.33 0.61 -8.76
C TYR A 118 -6.78 1.28 -7.49
N LEU A 119 -7.45 2.33 -7.02
CA LEU A 119 -7.15 2.98 -5.74
C LEU A 119 -8.35 2.83 -4.80
N PHE A 120 -8.13 2.27 -3.62
CA PHE A 120 -9.14 2.06 -2.58
C PHE A 120 -8.67 2.74 -1.29
N ALA A 121 -9.57 3.32 -0.50
CA ALA A 121 -9.26 3.80 0.85
C ALA A 121 -10.07 3.06 1.91
N VAL A 122 -9.45 2.81 3.05
CA VAL A 122 -10.10 2.27 4.26
C VAL A 122 -10.33 3.32 5.35
N LEU A 123 -9.84 4.54 5.13
CA LEU A 123 -10.11 5.70 5.96
C LEU A 123 -11.48 6.29 5.60
N SER A 124 -12.22 6.76 6.59
CA SER A 124 -13.19 7.84 6.36
C SER A 124 -12.44 8.98 5.67
N THR A 125 -13.06 9.72 4.75
CA THR A 125 -12.40 10.87 4.12
C THR A 125 -12.30 12.05 5.10
N SER A 126 -11.36 12.97 4.91
CA SER A 126 -11.12 14.10 5.84
C SER A 126 -12.40 14.84 6.24
N ASP A 127 -13.35 14.96 5.32
CA ASP A 127 -14.63 15.66 5.51
C ASP A 127 -15.62 14.90 6.44
N GLN A 128 -15.28 13.68 6.88
CA GLN A 128 -16.13 12.85 7.73
C GLN A 128 -15.59 12.70 9.17
N TYR A 129 -14.39 13.17 9.47
CA TYR A 129 -13.80 13.08 10.82
C TYR A 129 -13.09 14.36 11.28
N LEU A 130 -13.06 15.39 10.45
CA LEU A 130 -12.82 16.80 10.81
C LEU A 130 -14.12 17.58 10.63
#